data_AF-A0A929U3P4-F1
#
_entry.id   AF-A0A929U3P4-F1
#
_cell.length_a   1.000
_cell.length_b   1.000
_cell.length_c   1.000
_cell.angle_alpha   90.00
_cell.angle_beta   90.00
_cell.angle_gamma   90.00
#
_symmetry.space_group_name_H-M   'P 1'
#
loop_
_entity.id
_entity.type
_entity.pdbx_description
1 polymer ?
#
loop_
_entity_poly.entity_id
_entity_poly.type
_entity_poly.pdbx_seq_one_letter_code
_entity_poly.pdbx_strand_id
1 'polypeptide(L)'
;TSRSWQREIKPWEKDLAKDGRVTEILSENCLQGLLQGYILTGRHGVLTSYEAFAPIVSSMMDQYAKFLAQSKEVKWRGDLASLNYILTSTGWRQDHNGFSHQNPSFIDEVLRRENGIGQIFLPADNNSAVVSISKMLKSRNNINVLVAGKTPEPRYFSLESAQKQLKNGGIFVFDSWKNQEITDWNLISEDDEPDLILAASGDYVFKETVAALQVLLHDTPQIKIRLVYAQALCSEGIGTFENVLSKNDFVKIFTKNKPVLFAFHGYAKTLKSILFDYENPARIQINGYEEKGSTTTPFDMLARNRVSRYDIAVRALNSVNKGDEVFESLAKEYRKRQDDALRFARENSVDAPEIENWGYLKFY
;
A
#
# COMPACT_ATOMS: atom_id res chain seq x y z
N THR A 1 0.98 -27.84 6.14
CA THR A 1 -0.16 -28.45 6.88
C THR A 1 -1.36 -28.46 5.96
N SER A 2 -2.25 -29.44 6.10
CA SER A 2 -3.44 -29.61 5.26
C SER A 2 -4.59 -28.70 5.70
N ARG A 3 -5.65 -28.65 4.89
CA ARG A 3 -6.93 -28.00 5.21
C ARG A 3 -7.79 -28.93 6.07
N SER A 4 -8.32 -28.41 7.16
CA SER A 4 -9.19 -29.14 8.07
C SER A 4 -10.53 -29.44 7.39
N TRP A 5 -10.89 -30.73 7.30
CA TRP A 5 -12.15 -31.18 6.72
C TRP A 5 -12.77 -32.32 7.53
N GLN A 6 -13.87 -32.01 8.21
CA GLN A 6 -14.49 -32.97 9.13
C GLN A 6 -15.46 -33.95 8.44
N ARG A 7 -15.84 -33.71 7.18
CA ARG A 7 -16.68 -34.63 6.39
C ARG A 7 -15.84 -35.73 5.72
N GLU A 8 -16.50 -36.69 5.09
CA GLU A 8 -15.82 -37.72 4.29
C GLU A 8 -14.85 -37.08 3.29
N ILE A 9 -13.63 -37.61 3.21
CA ILE A 9 -12.61 -37.19 2.23
C ILE A 9 -12.69 -38.16 1.05
N LYS A 10 -12.98 -37.66 -0.14
CA LYS A 10 -13.07 -38.48 -1.37
C LYS A 10 -11.68 -38.68 -2.00
N PRO A 11 -11.46 -39.77 -2.78
CA PRO A 11 -10.14 -40.07 -3.34
C PRO A 11 -9.53 -39.00 -4.25
N TRP A 12 -10.34 -38.09 -4.81
CA TRP A 12 -9.89 -37.00 -5.67
C TRP A 12 -9.64 -35.68 -4.92
N GLU A 13 -9.98 -35.60 -3.63
CA GLU A 13 -9.76 -34.41 -2.82
C GLU A 13 -8.31 -34.37 -2.33
N LYS A 14 -7.64 -33.25 -2.58
CA LYS A 14 -6.23 -33.03 -2.23
C LYS A 14 -6.08 -32.10 -1.04
N ASP A 15 -5.00 -32.27 -0.30
CA ASP A 15 -4.59 -31.37 0.78
C ASP A 15 -5.66 -31.19 1.89
N LEU A 16 -6.49 -32.21 2.12
CA LEU A 16 -7.46 -32.27 3.22
C LEU A 16 -6.98 -33.22 4.30
N ALA A 17 -7.18 -32.87 5.57
CA ALA A 17 -6.95 -33.75 6.71
C ALA A 17 -7.95 -33.45 7.85
N LYS A 18 -8.10 -34.38 8.79
CA LYS A 18 -8.95 -34.18 9.98
C LYS A 18 -8.35 -33.19 10.98
N ASP A 19 -7.03 -33.03 10.98
CA ASP A 19 -6.24 -32.25 11.94
C ASP A 19 -5.45 -31.09 11.27
N GLY A 20 -5.89 -30.69 10.07
CA GLY A 20 -5.31 -29.58 9.32
C GLY A 20 -5.33 -28.25 10.09
N ARG A 21 -4.33 -27.39 9.86
CA ARG A 21 -4.25 -26.05 10.50
C ARG A 21 -4.77 -24.92 9.63
N VAL A 22 -5.24 -25.22 8.42
CA VAL A 22 -5.92 -24.27 7.53
C VAL A 22 -7.42 -24.55 7.56
N THR A 23 -8.25 -23.52 7.67
CA THR A 23 -9.71 -23.64 7.62
C THR A 23 -10.22 -22.79 6.47
N GLU A 24 -10.96 -23.42 5.55
CA GLU A 24 -11.59 -22.76 4.40
C GLU A 24 -13.10 -23.01 4.46
N ILE A 25 -13.86 -21.92 4.44
CA ILE A 25 -15.32 -21.90 4.31
C ILE A 25 -15.61 -20.69 3.44
N LEU A 26 -16.54 -20.81 2.49
CA LEU A 26 -17.00 -19.68 1.68
C LEU A 26 -17.91 -18.76 2.49
N SER A 27 -17.36 -18.15 3.54
CA SER A 27 -18.02 -17.20 4.43
C SER A 27 -16.97 -16.46 5.25
N GLU A 28 -16.78 -15.17 4.94
CA GLU A 28 -15.91 -14.27 5.68
C GLU A 28 -16.36 -14.18 7.14
N ASN A 29 -17.69 -14.14 7.39
CA ASN A 29 -18.25 -14.10 8.74
C ASN A 29 -17.84 -15.32 9.58
N CYS A 30 -17.99 -16.53 9.05
CA CYS A 30 -17.59 -17.75 9.75
C CYS A 30 -16.08 -17.76 10.01
N LEU A 31 -15.26 -17.45 9.01
CA LEU A 31 -13.80 -17.48 9.15
C LEU A 31 -13.31 -16.44 10.17
N GLN A 32 -13.82 -15.21 10.13
CA GLN A 32 -13.46 -14.19 11.11
C GLN A 32 -13.95 -14.54 12.52
N GLY A 33 -15.19 -15.04 12.67
CA GLY A 33 -15.72 -15.46 13.97
C GLY A 33 -14.90 -16.59 14.60
N LEU A 34 -14.52 -17.59 13.79
CA LEU A 34 -13.63 -18.66 14.23
C LEU A 34 -12.26 -18.12 14.65
N LEU A 35 -11.66 -17.22 13.87
CA LEU A 35 -10.36 -16.62 14.20
C LEU A 35 -10.42 -15.77 15.49
N GLN A 36 -11.44 -14.95 15.67
CA GLN A 36 -11.62 -14.16 16.89
C GLN A 36 -11.73 -15.05 18.12
N GLY A 37 -12.55 -16.11 18.08
CA GLY A 37 -12.63 -17.10 19.16
C GLY A 37 -11.30 -17.82 19.42
N TYR A 38 -10.57 -18.17 18.35
CA TYR A 38 -9.25 -18.79 18.42
C TYR A 38 -8.22 -17.90 19.11
N ILE A 39 -8.24 -16.59 18.83
CA ILE A 39 -7.36 -15.60 19.46
C ILE A 39 -7.74 -15.34 20.91
N LEU A 40 -9.05 -15.18 21.19
CA LEU A 40 -9.57 -14.94 22.55
C LEU A 40 -9.26 -16.08 23.52
N THR A 41 -8.97 -17.28 23.00
CA THR A 41 -8.54 -18.45 23.76
C THR A 41 -7.01 -18.63 23.80
N GLY A 42 -6.25 -17.57 23.49
CA GLY A 42 -4.80 -17.50 23.68
C GLY A 42 -3.94 -18.03 22.53
N ARG A 43 -4.49 -18.23 21.33
CA ARG A 43 -3.74 -18.69 20.15
C ARG A 43 -3.53 -17.57 19.12
N HIS A 44 -2.87 -17.91 18.01
CA HIS A 44 -2.50 -16.99 16.93
C HIS A 44 -3.10 -17.44 15.59
N GLY A 45 -3.42 -16.49 14.71
CA GLY A 45 -3.85 -16.79 13.35
C GLY A 45 -3.85 -15.57 12.45
N VAL A 46 -4.15 -15.82 11.18
CA VAL A 46 -4.25 -14.82 10.10
C VAL A 46 -5.46 -15.17 9.24
N LEU A 47 -6.24 -14.16 8.86
CA LEU A 47 -7.30 -14.27 7.88
C LEU A 47 -6.83 -13.70 6.54
N THR A 48 -6.82 -14.52 5.49
CA THR A 48 -6.55 -14.07 4.12
C THR A 48 -7.87 -13.88 3.39
N SER A 49 -8.05 -12.76 2.68
CA SER A 49 -9.25 -12.51 1.89
C SER A 49 -8.93 -11.76 0.59
N TYR A 50 -9.83 -11.86 -0.38
CA TYR A 50 -9.89 -10.91 -1.47
C TYR A 50 -10.21 -9.53 -0.88
N GLU A 51 -9.46 -8.51 -1.28
CA GLU A 51 -9.62 -7.17 -0.74
C GLU A 51 -11.06 -6.68 -0.77
N ALA A 52 -11.75 -6.83 -1.90
CA ALA A 52 -13.11 -6.33 -2.09
C ALA A 52 -14.18 -7.01 -1.23
N PHE A 53 -13.87 -8.17 -0.64
CA PHE A 53 -14.80 -8.91 0.20
C PHE A 53 -14.52 -8.75 1.69
N ALA A 54 -13.35 -8.24 2.08
CA ALA A 54 -13.09 -7.86 3.46
C ALA A 54 -14.16 -6.92 4.07
N PRO A 55 -14.78 -5.99 3.31
CA PRO A 55 -15.88 -5.18 3.82
C PRO A 55 -17.07 -5.96 4.41
N ILE A 56 -17.31 -7.22 3.99
CA ILE A 56 -18.38 -8.09 4.53
C ILE A 56 -18.30 -8.24 6.05
N VAL A 57 -17.08 -8.20 6.61
CA VAL A 57 -16.81 -8.39 8.04
C VAL A 57 -16.41 -7.11 8.76
N SER A 58 -16.61 -5.93 8.16
CA SER A 58 -16.26 -4.64 8.77
C SER A 58 -16.94 -4.42 10.12
N SER A 59 -18.22 -4.78 10.24
CA SER A 59 -18.95 -4.64 11.51
C SER A 59 -18.42 -5.59 12.59
N MET A 60 -18.04 -6.82 12.23
CA MET A 60 -17.41 -7.77 13.16
C MET A 60 -16.02 -7.29 13.59
N MET A 61 -15.28 -6.63 12.70
CA MET A 61 -13.99 -6.00 13.00
C MET A 61 -14.19 -4.82 13.95
N ASP A 62 -15.18 -3.96 13.70
CA ASP A 62 -15.51 -2.80 14.55
C ASP A 62 -15.89 -3.23 15.98
N GLN A 63 -16.72 -4.27 16.13
CA GLN A 63 -17.05 -4.81 17.46
C GLN A 63 -15.83 -5.36 18.18
N TYR A 64 -14.92 -6.02 17.46
CA TYR A 64 -13.67 -6.50 18.04
C TYR A 64 -12.73 -5.35 18.43
N ALA A 65 -12.68 -4.27 17.64
CA ALA A 65 -11.95 -3.06 17.99
C ALA A 65 -12.47 -2.45 19.30
N LYS A 66 -13.79 -2.33 19.47
CA LYS A 66 -14.40 -1.85 20.72
C LYS A 66 -14.07 -2.74 21.91
N PHE A 67 -14.12 -4.06 21.70
CA PHE A 67 -13.70 -5.02 22.71
C PHE A 67 -12.22 -4.83 23.11
N LEU A 68 -11.32 -4.66 22.15
CA LEU A 68 -9.90 -4.42 22.41
C LEU A 68 -9.68 -3.09 23.17
N ALA A 69 -10.40 -2.03 22.78
CA ALA A 69 -10.33 -0.73 23.47
C ALA A 69 -10.66 -0.89 24.96
N GLN A 70 -11.80 -1.52 25.26
CA GLN A 70 -12.23 -1.75 26.64
C GLN A 70 -11.30 -2.74 27.37
N SER A 71 -10.79 -3.76 26.68
CA SER A 71 -9.86 -4.73 27.23
C SER A 71 -8.59 -4.08 27.77
N LYS A 72 -8.07 -3.03 27.12
CA LYS A 72 -6.86 -2.31 27.57
C LYS A 72 -7.04 -1.63 28.93
N GLU A 73 -8.27 -1.29 29.32
CA GLU A 73 -8.57 -0.64 30.62
C GLU A 73 -8.79 -1.66 31.75
N VAL A 74 -8.99 -2.94 31.43
CA VAL A 74 -9.31 -4.00 32.38
C VAL A 74 -8.03 -4.69 32.88
N LYS A 75 -7.49 -4.21 33.99
CA LYS A 75 -6.17 -4.62 34.54
C LYS A 75 -5.94 -6.12 34.76
N TRP A 76 -6.99 -6.91 35.00
CA TRP A 76 -6.87 -8.36 35.24
C TRP A 76 -6.86 -9.18 33.95
N ARG A 77 -7.21 -8.58 32.81
CA ARG A 77 -7.21 -9.26 31.52
C ARG A 77 -5.82 -9.15 30.90
N GLY A 78 -5.22 -10.31 30.59
CA GLY A 78 -3.94 -10.36 29.89
C GLY A 78 -4.05 -10.02 28.41
N ASP A 79 -2.89 -9.80 27.78
CA ASP A 79 -2.79 -9.46 26.37
C ASP A 79 -3.21 -10.62 25.45
N LEU A 80 -3.79 -10.25 24.30
CA LEU A 80 -4.18 -11.15 23.23
C LEU A 80 -3.26 -10.99 22.03
N ALA A 81 -3.08 -12.07 21.27
CA ALA A 81 -2.53 -11.95 19.91
C ALA A 81 -3.37 -10.97 19.09
N SER A 82 -2.74 -10.21 18.21
CA SER A 82 -3.46 -9.31 17.31
C SER A 82 -4.32 -10.06 16.31
N LEU A 83 -5.43 -9.43 15.90
CA LEU A 83 -6.24 -9.90 14.79
C LEU A 83 -5.57 -9.46 13.49
N ASN A 84 -5.12 -10.42 12.69
CA ASN A 84 -4.30 -10.16 11.50
C ASN A 84 -5.06 -10.51 10.22
N TYR A 85 -5.09 -9.56 9.29
CA TYR A 85 -5.63 -9.73 7.94
C TYR A 85 -4.51 -9.66 6.91
N ILE A 86 -4.59 -10.49 5.88
CA ILE A 86 -3.86 -10.32 4.63
C ILE A 86 -4.89 -10.13 3.53
N LEU A 87 -4.99 -8.92 3.01
CA LEU A 87 -5.79 -8.60 1.83
C LEU A 87 -4.93 -8.77 0.60
N THR A 88 -5.35 -9.68 -0.27
CA THR A 88 -4.71 -9.91 -1.56
C THR A 88 -5.75 -9.97 -2.65
N SER A 89 -5.34 -10.26 -3.89
CA SER A 89 -6.21 -10.07 -5.07
C SER A 89 -6.84 -8.68 -5.02
N THR A 90 -5.98 -7.67 -4.93
CA THR A 90 -6.40 -6.28 -4.72
C THR A 90 -7.13 -5.74 -5.93
N GLY A 91 -7.89 -4.66 -5.77
CA GLY A 91 -8.64 -4.03 -6.86
C GLY A 91 -7.81 -3.67 -8.11
N TRP A 92 -6.50 -3.44 -7.95
CA TRP A 92 -5.57 -3.16 -9.05
C TRP A 92 -5.31 -4.35 -9.99
N ARG A 93 -5.54 -5.59 -9.55
CA ARG A 93 -5.24 -6.84 -10.28
C ARG A 93 -6.34 -7.89 -10.10
N GLN A 94 -7.53 -7.56 -10.62
CA GLN A 94 -8.70 -8.45 -10.65
C GLN A 94 -9.02 -8.89 -12.08
N ASP A 95 -7.99 -9.44 -12.73
CA ASP A 95 -7.90 -9.74 -14.15
C ASP A 95 -9.08 -10.60 -14.69
N HIS A 96 -9.63 -11.49 -13.86
CA HIS A 96 -10.74 -12.38 -14.23
C HIS A 96 -12.12 -11.95 -13.74
N ASN A 97 -12.20 -10.98 -12.83
CA ASN A 97 -13.43 -10.67 -12.09
C ASN A 97 -13.97 -9.27 -12.35
N GLY A 98 -13.09 -8.29 -12.57
CA GLY A 98 -13.46 -6.91 -12.89
C GLY A 98 -14.12 -6.17 -11.72
N PHE A 99 -15.02 -5.25 -12.05
CA PHE A 99 -15.43 -4.14 -11.19
C PHE A 99 -16.02 -4.53 -9.82
N SER A 100 -16.78 -5.63 -9.75
CA SER A 100 -17.35 -6.11 -8.47
C SER A 100 -16.31 -6.54 -7.43
N HIS A 101 -15.06 -6.75 -7.85
CA HIS A 101 -13.94 -7.14 -7.00
C HIS A 101 -12.95 -5.99 -6.76
N GLN A 102 -13.35 -4.74 -7.01
CA GLN A 102 -12.48 -3.57 -6.88
C GLN A 102 -13.02 -2.64 -5.79
N ASN A 103 -12.65 -2.92 -4.54
CA ASN A 103 -13.10 -2.13 -3.39
C ASN A 103 -12.06 -2.14 -2.26
N PRO A 104 -11.20 -1.11 -2.15
CA PRO A 104 -10.19 -1.01 -1.10
C PRO A 104 -10.72 -0.41 0.22
N SER A 105 -12.04 -0.28 0.43
CA SER A 105 -12.61 0.47 1.57
C SER A 105 -12.30 -0.11 2.95
N PHE A 106 -11.90 -1.38 3.06
CA PHE A 106 -11.64 -1.99 4.37
C PHE A 106 -10.50 -1.29 5.14
N ILE A 107 -9.49 -0.78 4.44
CA ILE A 107 -8.39 -0.05 5.08
C ILE A 107 -8.87 1.27 5.72
N ASP A 108 -9.85 1.93 5.10
CA ASP A 108 -10.45 3.15 5.63
C ASP A 108 -11.19 2.88 6.95
N GLU A 109 -11.94 1.77 7.00
CA GLU A 109 -12.65 1.38 8.21
C GLU A 109 -11.72 1.04 9.38
N VAL A 110 -10.54 0.47 9.09
CA VAL A 110 -9.52 0.17 10.10
C VAL A 110 -8.84 1.45 10.61
N LEU A 111 -8.50 2.39 9.72
CA LEU A 111 -7.83 3.64 10.09
C LEU A 111 -8.71 4.60 10.89
N ARG A 112 -10.04 4.54 10.70
CA ARG A 112 -10.99 5.34 11.49
C ARG A 112 -11.11 4.91 12.96
N ARG A 113 -10.46 3.82 13.39
CA ARG A 113 -10.56 3.32 14.77
C ARG A 113 -9.53 3.99 15.68
N GLU A 114 -10.00 4.78 16.63
CA GLU A 114 -9.16 5.43 17.66
C GLU A 114 -8.57 4.42 18.67
N ASN A 115 -7.82 4.93 19.66
CA ASN A 115 -7.22 4.18 20.79
C ASN A 115 -6.05 3.25 20.41
N GLY A 116 -5.36 3.55 19.32
CA GLY A 116 -4.16 2.81 18.89
C GLY A 116 -4.47 1.33 18.62
N ILE A 117 -5.51 1.06 17.84
CA ILE A 117 -5.99 -0.32 17.58
C ILE A 117 -5.73 -0.75 16.13
N GLY A 118 -6.08 0.10 15.16
CA GLY A 118 -5.96 -0.21 13.74
C GLY A 118 -4.64 0.22 13.12
N GLN A 119 -3.92 -0.72 12.50
CA GLN A 119 -2.72 -0.46 11.72
C GLN A 119 -2.75 -1.21 10.38
N ILE A 120 -2.25 -0.56 9.33
CA ILE A 120 -2.11 -1.13 7.98
C ILE A 120 -0.65 -1.15 7.56
N PHE A 121 -0.30 -2.22 6.87
CA PHE A 121 0.96 -2.41 6.16
C PHE A 121 0.67 -2.56 4.67
N LEU A 122 1.28 -1.69 3.87
CA LEU A 122 1.26 -1.65 2.42
C LEU A 122 2.71 -1.88 1.97
N PRO A 123 3.21 -3.13 1.94
CA PRO A 123 4.58 -3.43 1.52
C PRO A 123 4.80 -3.15 0.02
N ALA A 124 5.97 -2.61 -0.32
CA ALA A 124 6.36 -2.37 -1.72
C ALA A 124 6.71 -3.65 -2.48
N ASP A 125 7.27 -4.62 -1.76
CA ASP A 125 7.78 -5.86 -2.30
C ASP A 125 7.72 -7.01 -1.29
N ASN A 126 8.20 -8.18 -1.71
CA ASN A 126 8.16 -9.39 -0.90
C ASN A 126 9.01 -9.30 0.39
N ASN A 127 10.14 -8.58 0.38
CA ASN A 127 10.97 -8.41 1.58
C ASN A 127 10.23 -7.53 2.60
N SER A 128 9.64 -6.43 2.14
CA SER A 128 8.78 -5.55 2.94
C SER A 128 7.59 -6.29 3.53
N ALA A 129 6.98 -7.20 2.76
CA ALA A 129 5.87 -8.03 3.21
C ALA A 129 6.29 -9.01 4.31
N VAL A 130 7.43 -9.69 4.15
CA VAL A 130 7.97 -10.62 5.17
C VAL A 130 8.22 -9.91 6.49
N VAL A 131 8.86 -8.73 6.46
CA VAL A 131 9.13 -7.96 7.68
C VAL A 131 7.82 -7.48 8.32
N SER A 132 6.85 -7.02 7.53
CA SER A 132 5.52 -6.63 8.02
C SER A 132 4.79 -7.78 8.70
N ILE A 133 4.73 -8.96 8.08
CA ILE A 133 4.10 -10.16 8.65
C ILE A 133 4.78 -10.55 9.97
N SER A 134 6.11 -10.51 10.02
CA SER A 134 6.88 -10.78 11.25
C SER A 134 6.48 -9.83 12.39
N LYS A 135 6.28 -8.54 12.10
CA LYS A 135 5.80 -7.56 13.08
C LYS A 135 4.36 -7.83 13.51
N MET A 136 3.47 -8.07 12.55
CA MET A 136 2.04 -8.35 12.81
C MET A 136 1.87 -9.54 13.77
N LEU A 137 2.57 -10.66 13.51
CA LEU A 137 2.49 -11.87 14.32
C LEU A 137 3.03 -11.69 15.75
N LYS A 138 3.97 -10.76 15.95
CA LYS A 138 4.54 -10.43 17.27
C LYS A 138 3.70 -9.42 18.06
N SER A 139 2.91 -8.61 17.38
CA SER A 139 2.08 -7.59 18.04
C SER A 139 0.99 -8.20 18.94
N ARG A 140 0.46 -7.38 19.85
CA ARG A 140 -0.60 -7.74 20.79
C ARG A 140 -1.68 -6.66 20.80
N ASN A 141 -2.93 -7.07 21.06
CA ASN A 141 -4.09 -6.20 21.22
C ASN A 141 -4.34 -5.21 20.06
N ASN A 142 -3.89 -5.54 18.84
CA ASN A 142 -4.10 -4.71 17.65
C ASN A 142 -4.98 -5.43 16.61
N ILE A 143 -5.47 -4.64 15.66
CA ILE A 143 -5.98 -5.10 14.37
C ILE A 143 -4.96 -4.69 13.31
N ASN A 144 -4.30 -5.67 12.71
CA ASN A 144 -3.33 -5.42 11.65
C ASN A 144 -3.90 -5.86 10.30
N VAL A 145 -3.72 -5.02 9.28
CA VAL A 145 -4.06 -5.37 7.90
C VAL A 145 -2.81 -5.25 7.05
N LEU A 146 -2.44 -6.32 6.35
CA LEU A 146 -1.46 -6.24 5.28
C LEU A 146 -2.19 -6.26 3.94
N VAL A 147 -1.84 -5.36 3.04
CA VAL A 147 -2.40 -5.32 1.68
C VAL A 147 -1.28 -5.57 0.69
N ALA A 148 -1.34 -6.68 -0.03
CA ALA A 148 -0.31 -7.05 -0.99
C ALA A 148 -0.89 -7.80 -2.19
N GLY A 149 -0.37 -7.46 -3.37
CA GLY A 149 -0.54 -8.21 -4.60
C GLY A 149 -0.02 -9.64 -4.49
N LYS A 150 -0.49 -10.48 -5.41
CA LYS A 150 -0.09 -11.89 -5.53
C LYS A 150 0.57 -12.22 -6.86
N THR A 151 0.79 -11.19 -7.68
CA THR A 151 1.42 -11.32 -8.99
C THR A 151 2.93 -11.13 -8.86
N PRO A 152 3.74 -11.69 -9.77
CA PRO A 152 5.16 -11.36 -9.83
C PRO A 152 5.33 -9.85 -10.06
N GLU A 153 5.96 -9.17 -9.11
CA GLU A 153 6.24 -7.73 -9.15
C GLU A 153 7.71 -7.47 -8.81
N PRO A 154 8.25 -6.27 -9.09
CA PRO A 154 9.64 -5.94 -8.81
C PRO A 154 9.97 -6.01 -7.30
N ARG A 155 11.25 -6.30 -7.01
CA ARG A 155 11.81 -6.19 -5.66
C ARG A 155 12.73 -4.98 -5.60
N TYR A 156 12.44 -4.06 -4.70
CA TYR A 156 13.10 -2.77 -4.58
C TYR A 156 14.14 -2.75 -3.47
N PHE A 157 13.89 -3.50 -2.39
CA PHE A 157 14.65 -3.41 -1.15
C PHE A 157 15.33 -4.73 -0.79
N SER A 158 16.51 -4.64 -0.19
CA SER A 158 17.10 -5.76 0.53
C SER A 158 16.29 -6.05 1.80
N LEU A 159 16.44 -7.26 2.36
CA LEU A 159 15.77 -7.60 3.62
C LEU A 159 16.22 -6.68 4.76
N GLU A 160 17.50 -6.30 4.78
CA GLU A 160 18.07 -5.38 5.77
C GLU A 160 17.46 -3.97 5.64
N SER A 161 17.35 -3.46 4.41
CA SER A 161 16.71 -2.16 4.16
C SER A 161 15.25 -2.19 4.61
N ALA A 162 14.47 -3.21 4.23
CA ALA A 162 13.08 -3.37 4.67
C ALA A 162 12.93 -3.43 6.21
N GLN A 163 13.88 -4.06 6.91
CA GLN A 163 13.90 -4.09 8.38
C GLN A 163 14.17 -2.71 8.99
N LYS A 164 15.15 -1.96 8.45
CA LYS A 164 15.49 -0.61 8.89
C LYS A 164 14.32 0.36 8.65
N GLN A 165 13.74 0.31 7.46
CA GLN A 165 12.54 1.08 7.10
C GLN A 165 11.40 0.79 8.09
N LEU A 166 11.03 -0.47 8.35
CA LEU A 166 9.92 -0.76 9.27
C LEU A 166 10.22 -0.37 10.72
N LYS A 167 11.49 -0.42 11.14
CA LYS A 167 11.91 0.07 12.46
C LYS A 167 11.71 1.58 12.57
N ASN A 168 11.93 2.31 11.48
CA ASN A 168 11.69 3.74 11.38
C ASN A 168 10.34 3.97 10.68
N GLY A 169 9.25 3.59 11.34
CA GLY A 169 7.87 3.88 10.91
C GLY A 169 7.41 3.28 9.58
N GLY A 170 8.22 2.47 8.90
CA GLY A 170 7.90 2.01 7.55
C GLY A 170 8.02 3.11 6.50
N ILE A 171 8.97 4.03 6.67
CA ILE A 171 9.23 5.08 5.68
C ILE A 171 10.56 4.82 4.99
N PHE A 172 10.54 4.95 3.67
CA PHE A 172 11.71 4.97 2.82
C PHE A 172 11.79 6.31 2.11
N VAL A 173 13.00 6.83 2.00
CA VAL A 173 13.30 8.05 1.24
C VAL A 173 14.48 7.77 0.30
N PHE A 174 14.40 8.31 -0.91
CA PHE A 174 15.49 8.30 -1.88
C PHE A 174 15.62 9.66 -2.55
N ASP A 175 16.80 10.27 -2.41
CA ASP A 175 17.12 11.56 -3.02
C ASP A 175 17.85 11.34 -4.34
N SER A 176 17.17 11.59 -5.46
CA SER A 176 17.67 11.25 -6.79
C SER A 176 19.00 11.93 -7.13
N TRP A 177 19.19 13.18 -6.69
CA TRP A 177 20.38 13.98 -6.99
C TRP A 177 21.60 13.58 -6.18
N LYS A 178 21.41 12.79 -5.11
CA LYS A 178 22.49 12.20 -4.30
C LYS A 178 22.71 10.72 -4.62
N ASN A 179 21.77 10.11 -5.35
CA ASN A 179 21.70 8.68 -5.54
C ASN A 179 21.79 7.92 -4.19
N GLN A 180 21.00 8.37 -3.22
CA GLN A 180 21.12 7.94 -1.83
C GLN A 180 19.81 7.38 -1.30
N GLU A 181 19.83 6.11 -0.87
CA GLU A 181 18.79 5.52 -0.03
C GLU A 181 18.92 6.02 1.41
N ILE A 182 17.78 6.39 2.01
CA ILE A 182 17.66 6.86 3.37
C ILE A 182 16.58 6.01 4.06
N THR A 183 17.02 5.15 4.98
CA THR A 183 16.14 4.26 5.77
C THR A 183 15.88 4.78 7.18
N ASP A 184 16.52 5.89 7.56
CA ASP A 184 16.29 6.65 8.79
C ASP A 184 16.13 8.12 8.43
N TRP A 185 14.92 8.66 8.56
CA TRP A 185 14.62 10.04 8.19
C TRP A 185 15.38 11.08 9.02
N ASN A 186 15.98 10.71 10.15
CA ASN A 186 16.83 11.61 10.92
C ASN A 186 18.14 11.95 10.18
N LEU A 187 18.47 11.22 9.13
CA LEU A 187 19.63 11.46 8.27
C LEU A 187 19.34 12.48 7.15
N ILE A 188 18.09 12.93 7.01
CA ILE A 188 17.71 13.94 6.02
C ILE A 188 18.15 15.32 6.54
N SER A 189 19.00 16.02 5.77
CA SER A 189 19.38 17.39 6.10
C SER A 189 18.24 18.36 5.79
N GLU A 190 18.09 19.42 6.58
CA GLU A 190 17.14 20.50 6.29
C GLU A 190 17.52 21.26 5.01
N ASP A 191 18.81 21.27 4.64
CA ASP A 191 19.30 21.88 3.39
C ASP A 191 19.01 21.02 2.14
N ASP A 192 18.56 19.78 2.31
CA ASP A 192 18.27 18.86 1.21
C ASP A 192 16.85 19.08 0.67
N GLU A 193 16.66 20.21 0.00
CA GLU A 193 15.39 20.55 -0.64
C GLU A 193 15.27 19.96 -2.06
N PRO A 194 14.29 19.08 -2.32
CA PRO A 194 13.91 18.69 -3.68
C PRO A 194 13.12 19.80 -4.38
N ASP A 195 13.00 19.70 -5.70
CA ASP A 195 12.05 20.50 -6.49
C ASP A 195 10.64 19.90 -6.41
N LEU A 196 10.53 18.58 -6.24
CA LEU A 196 9.29 17.81 -6.16
C LEU A 196 9.48 16.55 -5.33
N ILE A 197 8.41 16.14 -4.62
CA ILE A 197 8.34 14.84 -3.97
C ILE A 197 7.35 13.93 -4.70
N LEU A 198 7.81 12.74 -5.07
CA LEU A 198 6.96 11.63 -5.49
C LEU A 198 6.79 10.70 -4.29
N ALA A 199 5.56 10.54 -3.82
CA ALA A 199 5.24 9.70 -2.68
C ALA A 199 4.32 8.55 -3.11
N ALA A 200 4.47 7.38 -2.49
CA ALA A 200 3.54 6.28 -2.71
C ALA A 200 3.29 5.42 -1.47
N SER A 201 2.17 4.70 -1.48
CA SER A 201 1.85 3.66 -0.51
C SER A 201 0.97 2.60 -1.17
N GLY A 202 1.46 1.36 -1.20
CA GLY A 202 0.94 0.25 -2.02
C GLY A 202 1.92 -0.18 -3.11
N ASP A 203 1.97 -1.48 -3.38
CA ASP A 203 2.90 -2.12 -4.33
C ASP A 203 2.68 -1.65 -5.79
N TYR A 204 1.46 -1.79 -6.32
CA TYR A 204 1.18 -1.44 -7.72
C TYR A 204 1.34 0.05 -8.01
N VAL A 205 0.96 0.91 -7.07
CA VAL A 205 1.12 2.36 -7.22
C VAL A 205 2.58 2.80 -7.02
N PHE A 206 3.35 2.10 -6.18
CA PHE A 206 4.79 2.36 -6.06
C PHE A 206 5.54 1.95 -7.32
N LYS A 207 5.15 0.84 -7.95
CA LYS A 207 5.69 0.42 -9.26
C LYS A 207 5.58 1.53 -10.30
N GLU A 208 4.39 2.11 -10.45
CA GLU A 208 4.18 3.21 -11.39
C GLU A 208 4.91 4.49 -10.96
N THR A 209 5.04 4.74 -9.65
CA THR A 209 5.78 5.89 -9.12
C THR A 209 7.28 5.79 -9.40
N VAL A 210 7.87 4.60 -9.27
CA VAL A 210 9.28 4.35 -9.62
C VAL A 210 9.49 4.46 -11.13
N ALA A 211 8.59 3.93 -11.95
CA ALA A 211 8.67 4.10 -13.41
C ALA A 211 8.54 5.59 -13.81
N ALA A 212 7.66 6.34 -13.17
CA ALA A 212 7.54 7.79 -13.39
C ALA A 212 8.83 8.53 -13.01
N LEU A 213 9.43 8.19 -11.86
CA LEU A 213 10.73 8.73 -11.45
C LEU A 213 11.79 8.47 -12.54
N GLN A 214 11.90 7.24 -13.04
CA GLN A 214 12.91 6.88 -14.06
C GLN A 214 12.74 7.68 -15.36
N VAL A 215 11.49 7.84 -15.83
CA VAL A 215 11.20 8.64 -17.03
C VAL A 215 11.57 10.11 -16.82
N LEU A 216 11.20 10.68 -15.66
CA LEU A 216 11.50 12.07 -15.33
C LEU A 216 13.01 12.31 -15.18
N LEU A 217 13.76 11.41 -14.55
CA LEU A 217 15.22 11.55 -14.41
C LEU A 217 15.93 11.44 -15.75
N HIS A 218 15.39 10.66 -16.70
CA HIS A 218 15.93 10.56 -18.05
C HIS A 218 15.71 11.86 -18.85
N ASP A 219 14.47 12.37 -18.86
CA ASP A 219 14.10 13.50 -19.72
C ASP A 219 14.34 14.87 -19.07
N THR A 220 14.43 14.94 -17.74
CA THR A 220 14.64 16.16 -16.94
C THR A 220 15.68 15.95 -15.82
N PRO A 221 16.94 15.61 -16.15
CA PRO A 221 17.97 15.25 -15.16
C PRO A 221 18.32 16.37 -14.17
N GLN A 222 17.97 17.63 -14.48
CA GLN A 222 18.17 18.79 -13.62
C GLN A 222 17.20 18.87 -12.44
N ILE A 223 16.05 18.18 -12.50
CA ILE A 223 15.03 18.24 -11.44
C ILE A 223 15.45 17.33 -10.29
N LYS A 224 15.55 17.91 -9.09
CA LYS A 224 15.79 17.17 -7.84
C LYS A 224 14.48 16.53 -7.38
N ILE A 225 14.38 15.21 -7.48
CA ILE A 225 13.17 14.47 -7.09
C ILE A 225 13.47 13.63 -5.85
N ARG A 226 12.70 13.86 -4.79
CA ARG A 226 12.69 12.98 -3.62
C ARG A 226 11.60 11.94 -3.80
N LEU A 227 11.95 10.67 -3.79
CA LEU A 227 11.01 9.56 -3.74
C LEU A 227 10.76 9.18 -2.28
N VAL A 228 9.50 9.06 -1.89
CA VAL A 228 9.10 8.63 -0.54
C VAL A 228 8.15 7.44 -0.65
N TYR A 229 8.40 6.39 0.13
CA TYR A 229 7.47 5.28 0.27
C TYR A 229 7.00 5.16 1.70
N ALA A 230 5.67 5.15 1.89
CA ALA A 230 5.03 4.94 3.18
C ALA A 230 4.43 3.54 3.23
N GLN A 231 5.16 2.61 3.84
CA GLN A 231 4.74 1.22 4.01
C GLN A 231 3.72 1.04 5.12
N ALA A 232 3.68 1.92 6.13
CA ALA A 232 2.78 1.76 7.27
C ALA A 232 1.95 3.00 7.52
N LEU A 233 0.67 2.78 7.80
CA LEU A 233 -0.28 3.78 8.26
C LEU A 233 -0.96 3.23 9.51
N CYS A 234 -1.25 4.10 10.47
CA CYS A 234 -2.06 3.75 11.63
C CYS A 234 -3.11 4.83 11.89
N SER A 235 -4.02 4.56 12.81
CA SER A 235 -5.06 5.51 13.21
C SER A 235 -4.53 6.85 13.75
N GLU A 236 -3.25 6.92 14.11
CA GLU A 236 -2.60 8.13 14.63
C GLU A 236 -1.79 8.90 13.58
N GLY A 237 -1.61 8.34 12.38
CA GLY A 237 -0.85 9.02 11.33
C GLY A 237 -0.10 8.10 10.36
N ILE A 238 0.87 8.67 9.66
CA ILE A 238 1.81 7.93 8.81
C ILE A 238 2.85 7.30 9.72
N GLY A 239 2.95 5.97 9.71
CA GLY A 239 3.89 5.24 10.54
C GLY A 239 3.35 3.95 11.15
N THR A 240 4.09 3.46 12.14
CA THR A 240 3.63 2.40 13.06
C THR A 240 3.29 3.00 14.41
N PHE A 241 2.51 2.33 15.26
CA PHE A 241 2.20 2.86 16.61
C PHE A 241 3.44 3.20 17.44
N GLU A 242 4.56 2.51 17.22
CA GLU A 242 5.82 2.79 17.92
C GLU A 242 6.61 3.95 17.31
N ASN A 243 6.35 4.29 16.04
CA ASN A 243 7.08 5.31 15.27
C ASN A 243 6.14 5.99 14.27
N VAL A 244 5.21 6.79 14.80
CA VAL A 244 4.37 7.68 13.99
C VAL A 244 5.15 8.95 13.68
N LEU A 245 5.08 9.43 12.44
CA LEU A 245 5.73 10.69 12.07
C LEU A 245 5.17 11.84 12.89
N SER A 246 6.07 12.58 13.56
CA SER A 246 5.75 13.88 14.13
C SER A 246 5.54 14.91 13.02
N LYS A 247 4.93 16.06 13.33
CA LYS A 247 4.81 17.16 12.37
C LYS A 247 6.18 17.64 11.87
N ASN A 248 7.18 17.66 12.74
CA ASN A 248 8.54 18.07 12.39
C ASN A 248 9.21 17.06 11.45
N ASP A 249 9.09 15.76 11.74
CA ASP A 249 9.68 14.73 10.87
C ASP A 249 8.95 14.63 9.53
N PHE A 250 7.64 14.87 9.53
CA PHE A 250 6.87 15.05 8.30
C PHE A 250 7.43 16.20 7.46
N VAL A 251 7.72 17.36 8.05
CA VAL A 251 8.33 18.50 7.35
C VAL A 251 9.73 18.17 6.85
N LYS A 252 10.55 17.40 7.58
CA LYS A 252 11.88 16.98 7.09
C LYS A 252 11.76 16.12 5.82
N ILE A 253 10.84 15.15 5.83
CA ILE A 253 10.67 14.21 4.71
C ILE A 253 9.99 14.90 3.53
N PHE A 254 8.83 15.50 3.78
CA PHE A 254 7.93 16.03 2.76
C PHE A 254 8.13 17.52 2.49
N THR A 255 9.09 18.18 3.14
CA THR A 255 9.31 19.65 3.13
C THR A 255 8.10 20.44 3.64
N LYS A 256 8.25 21.76 3.83
CA LYS A 256 7.12 22.62 4.21
C LYS A 256 6.26 23.04 3.01
N ASN A 257 6.90 23.25 1.86
CA ASN A 257 6.32 24.02 0.75
C ASN A 257 6.46 23.38 -0.63
N LYS A 258 7.32 22.38 -0.82
CA LYS A 258 7.49 21.77 -2.15
C LYS A 258 6.25 20.97 -2.54
N PRO A 259 5.93 20.86 -3.84
CA PRO A 259 4.82 20.02 -4.29
C PRO A 259 5.06 18.55 -3.90
N VAL A 260 3.98 17.85 -3.53
CA VAL A 260 3.99 16.40 -3.26
C VAL A 260 2.91 15.75 -4.10
N LEU A 261 3.30 14.76 -4.90
CA LEU A 261 2.37 13.89 -5.60
C LEU A 261 2.34 12.54 -4.89
N PHE A 262 1.21 12.19 -4.29
CA PHE A 262 1.05 10.98 -3.50
C PHE A 262 0.16 9.97 -4.24
N ALA A 263 0.74 8.86 -4.71
CA ALA A 263 0.02 7.73 -5.28
C ALA A 263 -0.39 6.75 -4.16
N PHE A 264 -1.68 6.51 -3.98
CA PHE A 264 -2.21 5.75 -2.86
C PHE A 264 -3.01 4.54 -3.33
N HIS A 265 -2.79 3.41 -2.67
CA HIS A 265 -3.50 2.15 -2.94
C HIS A 265 -5.02 2.25 -2.82
N GLY A 266 -5.51 2.92 -1.77
CA GLY A 266 -6.93 3.04 -1.49
C GLY A 266 -7.57 4.31 -2.05
N TYR A 267 -8.69 4.70 -1.46
CA TYR A 267 -9.32 5.98 -1.79
C TYR A 267 -8.48 7.15 -1.29
N ALA A 268 -8.30 8.18 -2.14
CA ALA A 268 -7.58 9.40 -1.77
C ALA A 268 -8.16 10.08 -0.52
N LYS A 269 -9.47 9.92 -0.25
CA LYS A 269 -10.14 10.50 0.93
C LYS A 269 -9.59 9.96 2.24
N THR A 270 -9.22 8.68 2.30
CA THR A 270 -8.64 8.04 3.48
C THR A 270 -7.30 8.70 3.84
N LEU A 271 -6.42 8.86 2.85
CA LEU A 271 -5.13 9.52 3.09
C LEU A 271 -5.28 11.02 3.37
N LYS A 272 -6.26 11.71 2.78
CA LYS A 272 -6.58 13.11 3.12
C LYS A 272 -6.95 13.28 4.59
N SER A 273 -7.70 12.33 5.15
CA SER A 273 -8.06 12.32 6.57
C SER A 273 -6.82 12.27 7.45
N ILE A 274 -5.86 11.40 7.13
CA ILE A 274 -4.60 11.28 7.87
C ILE A 274 -3.74 12.55 7.72
N LEU A 275 -3.62 13.05 6.49
CA LEU A 275 -2.76 14.19 6.18
C LEU A 275 -3.27 15.51 6.78
N PHE A 276 -4.55 15.60 7.14
CA PHE A 276 -5.15 16.82 7.67
C PHE A 276 -4.42 17.36 8.92
N ASP A 277 -3.88 16.48 9.76
CA ASP A 277 -3.19 16.86 10.99
C ASP A 277 -1.72 17.27 10.78
N TYR A 278 -1.18 17.03 9.58
CA TYR A 278 0.21 17.35 9.21
C TYR A 278 0.35 18.77 8.64
N GLU A 279 1.60 19.21 8.43
CA GLU A 279 1.91 20.58 7.99
C GLU A 279 1.57 20.79 6.50
N ASN A 280 0.81 21.86 6.23
CA ASN A 280 0.43 22.33 4.89
C ASN A 280 -0.05 21.21 3.93
N PRO A 281 -1.12 20.47 4.27
CA PRO A 281 -1.56 19.33 3.47
C PRO A 281 -2.17 19.74 2.12
N ALA A 282 -2.54 21.02 1.95
CA ALA A 282 -3.13 21.54 0.72
C ALA A 282 -2.22 21.43 -0.51
N ARG A 283 -0.89 21.38 -0.32
CA ARG A 283 0.10 21.19 -1.41
C ARG A 283 0.24 19.74 -1.88
N ILE A 284 -0.38 18.80 -1.16
CA ILE A 284 -0.25 17.37 -1.44
C ILE A 284 -1.39 16.94 -2.36
N GLN A 285 -1.03 16.63 -3.60
CA GLN A 285 -1.98 16.07 -4.56
C GLN A 285 -2.00 14.55 -4.42
N ILE A 286 -3.14 14.01 -3.98
CA ILE A 286 -3.31 12.58 -3.74
C ILE A 286 -4.14 11.97 -4.86
N ASN A 287 -3.64 10.90 -5.46
CA ASN A 287 -4.35 10.09 -6.43
C ASN A 287 -4.36 8.64 -5.96
N GLY A 288 -5.52 8.01 -6.00
CA GLY A 288 -5.69 6.60 -5.64
C GLY A 288 -6.87 6.03 -6.42
N TYR A 289 -7.52 5.01 -5.87
CA TYR A 289 -8.67 4.41 -6.53
C TYR A 289 -9.84 5.41 -6.67
N GLU A 290 -10.37 5.57 -7.89
CA GLU A 290 -11.43 6.53 -8.27
C GLU A 290 -12.74 5.83 -8.70
N GLU A 291 -13.00 4.57 -8.30
CA GLU A 291 -14.17 3.79 -8.77
C GLU A 291 -14.18 3.59 -10.29
N LYS A 292 -13.00 3.44 -10.90
CA LYS A 292 -12.87 3.21 -12.34
C LYS A 292 -12.13 1.91 -12.60
N GLY A 293 -12.83 0.95 -13.20
CA GLY A 293 -12.22 -0.28 -13.64
C GLY A 293 -13.22 -1.25 -14.24
N SER A 294 -12.69 -2.34 -14.77
CA SER A 294 -13.44 -3.46 -15.33
C SER A 294 -12.48 -4.65 -15.41
N THR A 295 -12.85 -5.73 -16.09
CA THR A 295 -11.90 -6.67 -16.66
C THR A 295 -11.13 -5.98 -17.80
N THR A 296 -9.84 -5.72 -17.57
CA THR A 296 -8.93 -5.07 -18.53
C THR A 296 -7.47 -5.39 -18.17
N THR A 297 -6.52 -4.89 -18.95
CA THR A 297 -5.09 -5.09 -18.72
C THR A 297 -4.60 -4.31 -17.48
N PRO A 298 -3.51 -4.76 -16.82
CA PRO A 298 -2.96 -4.10 -15.64
C PRO A 298 -2.68 -2.59 -15.80
N PHE A 299 -2.09 -2.16 -16.92
CA PHE A 299 -1.79 -0.75 -17.16
C PHE A 299 -3.04 0.10 -17.37
N ASP A 300 -4.03 -0.42 -18.10
CA ASP A 300 -5.31 0.27 -18.31
C ASP A 300 -6.05 0.46 -16.97
N MET A 301 -5.99 -0.52 -16.05
CA MET A 301 -6.52 -0.35 -14.69
C MET A 301 -5.91 0.83 -13.95
N LEU A 302 -4.59 1.01 -14.02
CA LEU A 302 -3.86 2.12 -13.38
C LEU A 302 -4.15 3.46 -14.06
N ALA A 303 -4.17 3.49 -15.40
CA ALA A 303 -4.45 4.69 -16.19
C ALA A 303 -5.89 5.21 -16.00
N ARG A 304 -6.88 4.31 -15.90
CA ARG A 304 -8.28 4.67 -15.59
C ARG A 304 -8.42 5.44 -14.28
N ASN A 305 -7.60 5.10 -13.28
CA ASN A 305 -7.56 5.76 -11.98
C ASN A 305 -6.53 6.89 -11.90
N ARG A 306 -5.91 7.26 -13.04
CA ARG A 306 -4.94 8.35 -13.16
C ARG A 306 -3.70 8.17 -12.26
N VAL A 307 -3.31 6.92 -12.04
CA VAL A 307 -2.12 6.54 -11.24
C VAL A 307 -1.08 5.80 -12.09
N SER A 308 -1.19 5.85 -13.42
CA SER A 308 -0.14 5.34 -14.30
C SER A 308 1.14 6.19 -14.20
N ARG A 309 2.28 5.62 -14.60
CA ARG A 309 3.58 6.32 -14.63
C ARG A 309 3.53 7.62 -15.43
N TYR A 310 2.78 7.65 -16.52
CA TYR A 310 2.65 8.84 -17.36
C TYR A 310 1.71 9.88 -16.73
N ASP A 311 0.63 9.46 -16.07
CA ASP A 311 -0.21 10.38 -15.29
C ASP A 311 0.58 11.04 -14.16
N ILE A 312 1.45 10.28 -13.48
CA ILE A 312 2.32 10.80 -12.41
C ILE A 312 3.35 11.77 -13.00
N ALA A 313 4.04 11.39 -14.09
CA ALA A 313 5.06 12.23 -14.73
C ALA A 313 4.47 13.53 -15.29
N VAL A 314 3.30 13.50 -15.91
CA VAL A 314 2.59 14.70 -16.38
C VAL A 314 2.26 15.63 -15.20
N ARG A 315 1.78 15.09 -14.08
CA ARG A 315 1.50 15.89 -12.88
C ARG A 315 2.78 16.49 -12.29
N ALA A 316 3.88 15.74 -12.30
CA ALA A 316 5.18 16.19 -11.81
C ALA A 316 5.66 17.43 -12.55
N LEU A 317 5.72 17.36 -13.88
CA LEU A 317 6.13 18.48 -14.74
C LEU A 317 5.27 19.74 -14.52
N ASN A 318 3.95 19.56 -14.43
CA ASN A 318 3.02 20.67 -14.17
C ASN A 318 3.15 21.28 -12.77
N SER A 319 3.72 20.54 -11.81
CA SER A 319 3.87 21.00 -10.42
C SER A 319 5.17 21.75 -10.17
N VAL A 320 6.24 21.41 -10.90
CA VAL A 320 7.56 22.05 -10.74
C VAL A 320 7.59 23.44 -11.36
N ASN A 321 7.22 23.56 -12.64
CA ASN A 321 7.24 24.85 -13.33
C ASN A 321 6.12 24.93 -14.37
N LYS A 322 4.95 25.39 -13.92
CA LYS A 322 3.77 25.52 -14.78
C LYS A 322 3.97 26.63 -15.80
N GLY A 323 3.80 26.31 -17.10
CA GLY A 323 3.97 27.27 -18.20
C GLY A 323 5.37 27.26 -18.82
N ASP A 324 6.26 26.38 -18.36
CA ASP A 324 7.53 26.10 -19.04
C ASP A 324 7.27 25.31 -20.33
N GLU A 325 7.71 25.86 -21.48
CA GLU A 325 7.43 25.27 -22.79
C GLU A 325 8.02 23.86 -22.95
N VAL A 326 9.18 23.59 -22.34
CA VAL A 326 9.83 22.28 -22.40
C VAL A 326 9.01 21.26 -21.62
N PHE A 327 8.59 21.63 -20.40
CA PHE A 327 7.77 20.76 -19.56
C PHE A 327 6.38 20.52 -20.16
N GLU A 328 5.78 21.52 -20.79
CA GLU A 328 4.51 21.35 -21.50
C GLU A 328 4.65 20.41 -22.71
N SER A 329 5.76 20.52 -23.45
CA SER A 329 6.05 19.62 -24.57
C SER A 329 6.22 18.17 -24.11
N LEU A 330 7.02 17.95 -23.06
CA LEU A 330 7.21 16.63 -22.46
C LEU A 330 5.90 16.05 -21.89
N ALA A 331 5.08 16.87 -21.24
CA ALA A 331 3.78 16.43 -20.73
C ALA A 331 2.84 15.99 -21.87
N LYS A 332 2.88 16.65 -23.04
CA LYS A 332 2.13 16.21 -24.23
C LYS A 332 2.65 14.88 -24.76
N GLU A 333 3.98 14.70 -24.80
CA GLU A 333 4.60 13.44 -25.21
C GLU A 333 4.23 12.28 -24.28
N TYR A 334 4.25 12.46 -22.95
CA TYR A 334 3.83 11.40 -22.02
C TYR A 334 2.35 11.03 -22.15
N ARG A 335 1.46 12.00 -22.38
CA ARG A 335 0.05 11.71 -22.68
C ARG A 335 -0.07 10.88 -23.96
N LYS A 336 0.68 11.23 -25.00
CA LYS A 336 0.72 10.47 -26.24
C LYS A 336 1.21 9.03 -26.02
N ARG A 337 2.30 8.83 -25.27
CA ARG A 337 2.80 7.48 -24.91
C ARG A 337 1.78 6.67 -24.14
N GLN A 338 1.05 7.29 -23.21
CA GLN A 338 -0.05 6.65 -22.50
C GLN A 338 -1.17 6.23 -23.46
N ASP A 339 -1.61 7.13 -24.33
CA ASP A 339 -2.66 6.85 -25.31
C ASP A 339 -2.27 5.74 -26.29
N ASP A 340 -1.01 5.71 -26.74
CA ASP A 340 -0.47 4.69 -27.62
C ASP A 340 -0.39 3.32 -26.93
N ALA A 341 0.08 3.27 -25.68
CA ALA A 341 0.08 2.03 -24.88
C ALA A 341 -1.34 1.50 -24.62
N LEU A 342 -2.29 2.39 -24.33
CA LEU A 342 -3.70 2.01 -24.15
C LEU A 342 -4.36 1.55 -25.45
N ARG A 343 -4.00 2.16 -26.58
CA ARG A 343 -4.46 1.72 -27.91
C ARG A 343 -3.93 0.32 -28.21
N PHE A 344 -2.64 0.08 -27.98
CA PHE A 344 -2.02 -1.22 -28.12
C PHE A 344 -2.74 -2.28 -27.27
N ALA A 345 -3.03 -1.97 -25.99
CA ALA A 345 -3.72 -2.89 -25.10
C ALA A 345 -5.14 -3.26 -25.59
N ARG A 346 -5.87 -2.31 -26.16
CA ARG A 346 -7.21 -2.57 -26.74
C ARG A 346 -7.13 -3.43 -27.99
N GLU A 347 -6.12 -3.24 -28.82
CA GLU A 347 -5.94 -3.97 -30.08
C GLU A 347 -5.39 -5.39 -29.86
N ASN A 348 -4.55 -5.59 -28.84
CA ASN A 348 -3.81 -6.83 -28.63
C ASN A 348 -4.24 -7.62 -27.37
N SER A 349 -5.12 -7.06 -26.54
CA SER A 349 -5.57 -7.65 -25.25
C SER A 349 -4.46 -7.94 -24.23
N VAL A 350 -3.28 -7.32 -24.42
CA VAL A 350 -2.12 -7.39 -23.51
C VAL A 350 -1.49 -6.00 -23.43
N ASP A 351 -0.87 -5.68 -22.30
CA ASP A 351 -0.17 -4.40 -22.17
C ASP A 351 1.00 -4.29 -23.15
N ALA A 352 1.31 -3.05 -23.52
CA ALA A 352 2.35 -2.77 -24.50
C ALA A 352 3.73 -3.27 -23.99
N PRO A 353 4.61 -3.80 -24.87
CA PRO A 353 5.88 -4.39 -24.45
C PRO A 353 6.78 -3.45 -23.64
N GLU A 354 6.70 -2.14 -23.90
CA GLU A 354 7.43 -1.11 -23.15
C GLU A 354 6.92 -0.96 -21.70
N ILE A 355 5.68 -1.34 -21.42
CA ILE A 355 5.13 -1.34 -20.06
C ILE A 355 5.52 -2.64 -19.33
N GLU A 356 5.31 -3.79 -19.98
CA GLU A 356 5.56 -5.12 -19.41
C GLU A 356 7.05 -5.40 -19.17
N ASN A 357 7.92 -5.06 -20.13
CA ASN A 357 9.35 -5.33 -20.05
C ASN A 357 10.15 -4.21 -19.35
N TRP A 358 9.49 -3.38 -18.55
CA TRP A 358 10.13 -2.25 -17.89
C TRP A 358 11.18 -2.71 -16.86
N GLY A 359 12.40 -2.18 -16.98
CA GLY A 359 13.46 -2.38 -16.00
C GLY A 359 13.33 -1.40 -14.83
N TYR A 360 13.09 -1.92 -13.62
CA TYR A 360 12.91 -1.09 -12.42
C TYR A 360 14.20 -0.88 -11.64
N LEU A 361 14.32 0.29 -11.00
CA LEU A 361 15.40 0.58 -10.05
C LEU A 361 15.38 -0.40 -8.87
N LYS A 362 16.56 -0.65 -8.32
CA LYS A 362 16.77 -1.31 -7.03
C LYS A 362 17.56 -0.35 -6.16
N PHE A 363 17.18 -0.24 -4.89
CA PHE A 363 17.79 0.73 -3.97
C PHE A 363 18.87 0.13 -3.08
N TYR A 364 19.25 -1.14 -3.31
CA TYR A 364 20.24 -1.91 -2.53
C TYR A 364 21.39 -2.46 -3.37
#